data_AF-A0AAU8PH64-F1
#
_entry.id   AF-A0AAU8PH64-F1
#
_cell.length_a   1.000
_cell.length_b   1.000
_cell.length_c   1.000
_cell.angle_alpha   90.00
_cell.angle_beta   90.00
_cell.angle_gamma   90.00
#
_symmetry.space_group_name_H-M   'P 1'
#
loop_
_entity.id
_entity.type
_entity.pdbx_description
1 polymer ?
#
loop_
_entity_poly.entity_id
_entity_poly.type
_entity_poly.pdbx_seq_one_letter_code
_entity_poly.pdbx_strand_id
1 'polypeptide(L)'
;MYLPQFVSILSRVDSTGREPLPSFSGVDDSSCSSRFLSFLGQAQMPAFSFVSADMTALIARVDAYARAVLSPPRYEHSRRVAEFGCMLVRRYALEAQLEPHVYCAGIAHDMCREHSEVFLLRAAACDGFPIDVTERGTPLLLHGRAAACVLAQEFGVQDEVLLSAVRWHTFGCEDFGVLGKILFISDKIEPARAWAASLRGAVSTLTLDALAAKVVSASIVCAERKRTTPHPRTCAMLRALGKDVSQPA
;
A
#
# COMPACT_ATOMS: atom_id res chain seq x y z
N MET A 1 -18.64 -12.99 -21.51
CA MET A 1 -17.21 -12.86 -21.84
C MET A 1 -17.01 -11.45 -22.39
N TYR A 2 -16.78 -10.48 -21.50
CA TYR A 2 -16.48 -9.09 -21.84
C TYR A 2 -15.55 -8.58 -20.72
N LEU A 3 -14.24 -8.50 -20.98
CA LEU A 3 -13.37 -7.67 -20.17
C LEU A 3 -13.63 -6.21 -20.58
N PRO A 4 -13.84 -5.27 -19.64
CA PRO A 4 -13.94 -3.86 -20.00
C PRO A 4 -12.58 -3.39 -20.54
N GLN A 5 -12.61 -2.70 -21.68
CA GLN A 5 -11.46 -2.00 -22.24
C GLN A 5 -11.05 -0.87 -21.28
N PHE A 6 -10.01 -1.12 -20.48
CA PHE A 6 -9.35 -0.09 -19.68
C PHE A 6 -8.51 0.79 -20.60
N VAL A 7 -8.95 2.02 -20.85
CA VAL A 7 -8.12 3.08 -21.44
C VAL A 7 -7.27 3.65 -20.30
N SER A 8 -6.11 3.03 -20.08
CA SER A 8 -5.30 3.10 -18.86
C SER A 8 -3.82 3.35 -19.22
N ILE A 9 -2.97 3.70 -18.24
CA ILE A 9 -1.49 3.68 -18.27
C ILE A 9 -0.87 2.53 -19.11
N LEU A 10 -1.62 1.45 -19.33
CA LEU A 10 -1.31 0.27 -20.14
C LEU A 10 -1.21 0.50 -21.67
N SER A 11 -1.69 1.61 -22.26
CA SER A 11 -1.75 1.76 -23.73
C SER A 11 -0.46 2.26 -24.42
N ARG A 12 0.72 2.17 -23.78
CA ARG A 12 2.00 2.64 -24.35
C ARG A 12 3.13 1.61 -24.33
N VAL A 13 2.82 0.32 -24.46
CA VAL A 13 3.85 -0.72 -24.61
C VAL A 13 3.48 -1.58 -25.81
N ASP A 14 4.29 -1.57 -26.87
CA ASP A 14 4.13 -2.49 -27.98
C ASP A 14 4.70 -3.89 -27.65
N SER A 15 4.40 -4.86 -28.51
CA SER A 15 4.74 -6.28 -28.35
C SER A 15 6.24 -6.60 -28.36
N THR A 16 7.13 -5.61 -28.44
CA THR A 16 8.58 -5.79 -28.52
C THR A 16 9.37 -5.13 -27.39
N GLY A 17 8.72 -4.40 -26.48
CA GLY A 17 9.38 -3.83 -25.30
C GLY A 17 10.40 -2.73 -25.57
N ARG A 18 10.34 -2.06 -26.73
CA ARG A 18 11.10 -0.82 -27.02
C ARG A 18 10.13 0.27 -27.48
N GLU A 19 10.25 1.47 -26.94
CA GLU A 19 9.52 2.63 -27.46
C GLU A 19 10.27 3.30 -28.61
N PRO A 20 9.58 3.81 -29.66
CA PRO A 20 10.18 4.77 -30.56
C PRO A 20 10.42 6.08 -29.79
N LEU A 21 11.68 6.53 -29.78
CA LEU A 21 12.06 7.82 -29.20
C LEU A 21 11.24 8.95 -29.84
N PRO A 22 10.56 9.82 -29.07
CA PRO A 22 10.07 11.07 -29.61
C PRO A 22 11.28 11.97 -29.90
N SER A 23 11.40 12.45 -31.13
CA SER A 23 12.22 13.61 -31.45
C SER A 23 11.67 14.82 -30.70
N PHE A 24 12.36 15.25 -29.65
CA PHE A 24 12.03 16.46 -28.93
C PHE A 24 12.46 17.69 -29.73
N SER A 25 11.50 18.34 -30.39
CA SER A 25 11.58 19.75 -30.74
C SER A 25 10.48 20.51 -30.00
N GLY A 26 10.89 21.20 -28.93
CA GLY A 26 10.26 22.37 -28.33
C GLY A 26 8.84 22.24 -27.76
N VAL A 27 8.70 22.26 -26.44
CA VAL A 27 7.62 23.01 -25.76
C VAL A 27 8.14 23.48 -24.39
N ASP A 28 7.95 24.77 -24.15
CA ASP A 28 8.36 25.55 -22.99
C ASP A 28 7.78 25.10 -21.64
N ASP A 29 8.59 25.34 -20.62
CA ASP A 29 8.23 25.42 -19.20
C ASP A 29 7.10 26.44 -18.94
N SER A 30 6.34 26.24 -17.86
CA SER A 30 5.54 27.24 -17.10
C SER A 30 3.99 27.17 -17.07
N SER A 31 3.33 26.01 -17.09
CA SER A 31 1.88 25.97 -16.77
C SER A 31 1.36 24.88 -15.81
N CYS A 32 2.23 24.18 -15.06
CA CYS A 32 1.80 23.12 -14.14
C CYS A 32 1.99 23.46 -12.65
N SER A 33 1.76 24.72 -12.25
CA SER A 33 2.01 25.15 -10.86
C SER A 33 0.86 25.92 -10.16
N SER A 34 -0.26 26.25 -10.82
CA SER A 34 -1.22 27.21 -10.24
C SER A 34 -2.55 26.66 -9.72
N ARG A 35 -2.74 25.34 -9.58
CA ARG A 35 -3.98 24.79 -8.96
C ARG A 35 -3.80 24.02 -7.66
N PHE A 36 -2.60 24.04 -7.06
CA PHE A 36 -2.30 23.25 -5.86
C PHE A 36 -2.23 24.08 -4.56
N LEU A 37 -2.48 25.39 -4.59
CA LEU A 37 -2.34 26.28 -3.42
C LEU A 37 -3.59 27.12 -3.14
N SER A 38 -4.72 26.47 -2.84
CA SER A 38 -5.87 27.20 -2.26
C SER A 38 -6.76 26.35 -1.34
N PHE A 39 -6.20 25.35 -0.65
CA PHE A 39 -6.99 24.57 0.32
C PHE A 39 -6.17 24.08 1.51
N LEU A 40 -5.52 25.02 2.21
CA LEU A 40 -5.06 24.79 3.59
C LEU A 40 -5.77 25.80 4.49
N GLY A 41 -6.98 25.44 4.86
CA GLY A 41 -7.84 26.21 5.75
C GLY A 41 -8.92 25.31 6.32
N GLN A 42 -8.71 24.90 7.57
CA GLN A 42 -9.61 24.15 8.47
C GLN A 42 -9.44 22.63 8.49
N ALA A 43 -8.81 22.21 9.59
CA ALA A 43 -8.78 20.86 10.10
C ALA A 43 -10.19 20.41 10.51
N GLN A 44 -10.69 19.39 9.82
CA GLN A 44 -11.60 18.40 10.39
C GLN A 44 -11.42 17.12 9.55
N MET A 45 -10.96 16.05 10.20
CA MET A 45 -10.78 14.74 9.57
C MET A 45 -12.10 14.30 8.93
N PRO A 46 -12.15 13.87 7.65
CA PRO A 46 -13.39 13.43 7.08
C PRO A 46 -13.76 12.09 7.75
N ALA A 47 -14.92 12.06 8.40
CA ALA A 47 -15.58 10.82 8.74
C ALA A 47 -15.83 10.05 7.43
N PHE A 48 -15.51 8.75 7.42
CA PHE A 48 -15.72 7.83 6.30
C PHE A 48 -17.14 7.99 5.72
N SER A 49 -17.31 8.80 4.67
CA SER A 49 -18.61 9.09 4.05
C SER A 49 -18.78 8.36 2.72
N PHE A 50 -18.33 7.11 2.65
CA PHE A 50 -18.49 6.27 1.47
C PHE A 50 -19.58 5.21 1.73
N VAL A 51 -20.61 5.20 0.89
CA VAL A 51 -21.80 4.35 1.04
C VAL A 51 -21.38 2.88 0.88
N SER A 52 -21.86 1.99 1.76
CA SER A 52 -21.47 0.56 1.81
C SER A 52 -21.68 -0.22 0.50
N ALA A 53 -22.68 0.18 -0.30
CA ALA A 53 -22.96 -0.40 -1.61
C ALA A 53 -21.83 -0.13 -2.63
N ASP A 54 -21.18 1.02 -2.53
CA ASP A 54 -20.11 1.46 -3.43
C ASP A 54 -18.82 0.67 -3.15
N MET A 55 -18.48 0.51 -1.87
CA MET A 55 -17.30 -0.25 -1.46
C MET A 55 -17.37 -1.74 -1.85
N THR A 56 -18.57 -2.33 -1.84
CA THR A 56 -18.76 -3.73 -2.26
C THR A 56 -18.45 -3.91 -3.75
N ALA A 57 -18.92 -2.98 -4.59
CA ALA A 57 -18.63 -2.99 -6.03
C ALA A 57 -17.15 -2.73 -6.31
N LEU A 58 -16.53 -1.80 -5.57
CA LEU A 58 -15.09 -1.55 -5.64
C LEU A 58 -14.28 -2.80 -5.31
N ILE A 59 -14.56 -3.47 -4.19
CA ILE A 59 -13.88 -4.70 -3.77
C ILE A 59 -13.98 -5.77 -4.85
N ALA A 60 -15.16 -5.98 -5.45
CA ALA A 60 -15.34 -6.98 -6.49
C ALA A 60 -14.46 -6.69 -7.73
N ARG A 61 -14.36 -5.42 -8.14
CA ARG A 61 -13.50 -5.01 -9.27
C ARG A 61 -12.02 -5.18 -8.93
N VAL A 62 -11.60 -4.77 -7.75
CA VAL A 62 -10.20 -4.86 -7.28
C VAL A 62 -9.79 -6.32 -7.12
N ASP A 63 -10.66 -7.18 -6.60
CA ASP A 63 -10.43 -8.63 -6.49
C ASP A 63 -10.25 -9.29 -7.86
N ALA A 64 -11.13 -8.97 -8.81
CA ALA A 64 -11.04 -9.48 -10.17
C ALA A 64 -9.73 -9.06 -10.85
N TYR A 65 -9.31 -7.81 -10.66
CA TYR A 65 -8.03 -7.32 -11.18
C TYR A 65 -6.84 -8.02 -10.51
N ALA A 66 -6.79 -8.05 -9.18
CA ALA A 66 -5.72 -8.70 -8.43
C ALA A 66 -5.57 -10.18 -8.82
N ARG A 67 -6.68 -10.91 -8.96
CA ARG A 67 -6.68 -12.31 -9.42
C ARG A 67 -6.14 -12.48 -10.83
N ALA A 68 -6.36 -11.50 -11.72
CA ALA A 68 -5.92 -11.57 -13.11
C ALA A 68 -4.42 -11.25 -13.28
N VAL A 69 -3.87 -10.37 -12.45
CA VAL A 69 -2.47 -9.90 -12.59
C VAL A 69 -1.48 -10.60 -11.66
N LEU A 70 -1.95 -11.26 -10.61
CA LEU A 70 -1.11 -11.95 -9.64
C LEU A 70 -1.05 -13.45 -9.89
N SER A 71 0.11 -14.05 -9.61
CA SER A 71 0.24 -15.48 -9.47
C SER A 71 -0.69 -16.05 -8.40
N PRO A 72 -1.16 -17.31 -8.51
CA PRO A 72 -2.05 -17.91 -7.52
C PRO A 72 -1.53 -17.84 -6.06
N PRO A 73 -0.23 -18.10 -5.77
CA PRO A 73 0.30 -17.97 -4.41
C PRO A 73 0.24 -16.53 -3.87
N ARG A 74 0.45 -15.53 -4.74
CA ARG A 74 0.44 -14.12 -4.37
C ARG A 74 -0.97 -13.61 -4.13
N TYR A 75 -1.91 -13.97 -5.01
CA TYR A 75 -3.32 -13.65 -4.82
C TYR A 75 -3.86 -14.26 -3.51
N GLU A 76 -3.50 -15.51 -3.21
CA GLU A 76 -3.90 -16.17 -1.96
C GLU A 76 -3.24 -15.51 -0.74
N HIS A 77 -2.02 -14.96 -0.87
CA HIS A 77 -1.44 -14.05 0.15
C HIS A 77 -2.32 -12.82 0.36
N SER A 78 -2.69 -12.09 -0.70
CA SER A 78 -3.56 -10.90 -0.58
C SER A 78 -4.90 -11.21 0.08
N ARG A 79 -5.52 -12.35 -0.24
CA ARG A 79 -6.75 -12.80 0.41
C ARG A 79 -6.58 -13.04 1.90
N ARG A 80 -5.53 -13.76 2.31
CA ARG A 80 -5.24 -13.99 3.74
C ARG A 80 -4.92 -12.68 4.47
N VAL A 81 -4.25 -11.72 3.84
CA VAL A 81 -4.03 -10.38 4.39
C VAL A 81 -5.35 -9.66 4.63
N ALA A 82 -6.26 -9.67 3.65
CA ALA A 82 -7.58 -9.06 3.77
C ALA A 82 -8.41 -9.71 4.89
N GLU A 83 -8.52 -11.04 4.91
CA GLU A 83 -9.27 -11.80 5.91
C GLU A 83 -8.69 -11.62 7.32
N PHE A 84 -7.36 -11.66 7.46
CA PHE A 84 -6.69 -11.42 8.73
C PHE A 84 -6.88 -9.98 9.22
N GLY A 85 -6.86 -9.00 8.30
CA GLY A 85 -7.17 -7.61 8.62
C GLY A 85 -8.57 -7.44 9.18
N CYS A 86 -9.59 -8.04 8.56
CA CYS A 86 -10.97 -8.02 9.09
C CYS A 86 -11.06 -8.65 10.47
N MET A 87 -10.33 -9.74 10.72
CA MET A 87 -10.23 -10.33 12.04
C MET A 87 -9.64 -9.35 13.06
N LEU A 88 -8.59 -8.60 12.71
CA LEU A 88 -8.02 -7.56 13.60
C LEU A 88 -9.00 -6.43 13.90
N VAL A 89 -9.79 -5.98 12.91
CA VAL A 89 -10.85 -4.97 13.11
C VAL A 89 -11.80 -5.41 14.22
N ARG A 90 -12.29 -6.65 14.14
CA ARG A 90 -13.20 -7.24 15.13
C ARG A 90 -12.50 -7.46 16.47
N ARG A 91 -11.27 -8.00 16.46
CA ARG A 91 -10.48 -8.27 17.67
C ARG A 91 -10.25 -7.02 18.49
N TYR A 92 -10.00 -5.89 17.85
CA TYR A 92 -9.73 -4.61 18.53
C TYR A 92 -10.98 -3.75 18.74
N ALA A 93 -12.18 -4.29 18.48
CA ALA A 93 -13.46 -3.59 18.63
C ALA A 93 -13.47 -2.23 17.92
N LEU A 94 -12.89 -2.17 16.72
CA LEU A 94 -12.84 -0.98 15.89
C LEU A 94 -14.17 -0.77 15.15
N GLU A 95 -14.35 0.41 14.58
CA GLU A 95 -15.56 0.76 13.83
C GLU A 95 -15.84 -0.24 12.69
N ALA A 96 -17.08 -0.74 12.61
CA ALA A 96 -17.45 -1.76 11.64
C ALA A 96 -17.29 -1.29 10.18
N GLN A 97 -17.42 0.01 9.94
CA GLN A 97 -17.24 0.66 8.64
C GLN A 97 -15.79 0.58 8.13
N LEU A 98 -14.82 0.30 9.02
CA LEU A 98 -13.42 0.11 8.66
C LEU A 98 -13.18 -1.23 7.96
N GLU A 99 -13.99 -2.25 8.24
CA GLU A 99 -13.77 -3.62 7.77
C GLU A 99 -13.71 -3.74 6.23
N PRO A 100 -14.65 -3.14 5.45
CA PRO A 100 -14.57 -3.15 3.99
C PRO A 100 -13.33 -2.45 3.43
N HIS A 101 -12.89 -1.35 4.06
CA HIS A 101 -11.70 -0.61 3.64
C HIS A 101 -10.43 -1.44 3.89
N VAL A 102 -10.34 -2.10 5.04
CA VAL A 102 -9.25 -3.04 5.37
C VAL A 102 -9.23 -4.21 4.40
N TYR A 103 -10.39 -4.77 4.07
CA TYR A 103 -10.49 -5.86 3.10
C TYR A 103 -9.99 -5.41 1.72
N CYS A 104 -10.47 -4.27 1.22
CA CYS A 104 -10.04 -3.69 -0.05
C CYS A 104 -8.52 -3.46 -0.09
N ALA A 105 -7.98 -2.84 0.98
CA ALA A 105 -6.54 -2.61 1.11
C ALA A 105 -5.73 -3.91 1.10
N GLY A 106 -6.22 -4.95 1.79
CA GLY A 106 -5.59 -6.26 1.84
C GLY A 106 -5.53 -6.95 0.48
N ILE A 107 -6.59 -6.85 -0.32
CA ILE A 107 -6.58 -7.36 -1.71
C ILE A 107 -5.65 -6.53 -2.60
N ALA A 108 -5.66 -5.21 -2.46
CA ALA A 108 -4.94 -4.30 -3.35
C ALA A 108 -3.43 -4.15 -3.07
N HIS A 109 -2.97 -4.33 -1.83
CA HIS A 109 -1.61 -3.90 -1.43
C HIS A 109 -0.48 -4.42 -2.34
N ASP A 110 -0.58 -5.68 -2.76
CA ASP A 110 0.40 -6.39 -3.56
C ASP A 110 0.02 -6.45 -5.05
N MET A 111 -1.11 -5.86 -5.49
CA MET A 111 -1.65 -6.08 -6.85
C MET A 111 -0.72 -5.60 -7.98
N CYS A 112 0.22 -4.70 -7.70
CA CYS A 112 1.23 -4.26 -8.66
C CYS A 112 2.58 -4.98 -8.51
N ARG A 113 2.73 -5.90 -7.55
CA ARG A 113 4.04 -6.48 -7.18
C ARG A 113 4.72 -7.31 -8.27
N GLU A 114 3.95 -7.92 -9.15
CA GLU A 114 4.46 -8.79 -10.23
C GLU A 114 4.55 -8.06 -11.58
N HIS A 115 4.32 -6.74 -11.60
CA HIS A 115 4.57 -5.91 -12.77
C HIS A 115 6.07 -5.64 -12.98
N SER A 116 6.44 -5.20 -14.19
CA SER A 116 7.82 -4.85 -14.53
C SER A 116 8.33 -3.64 -13.74
N GLU A 117 9.65 -3.57 -13.52
CA GLU A 117 10.28 -2.42 -12.86
C GLU A 117 9.98 -1.09 -13.55
N VAL A 118 9.92 -1.09 -14.89
CA VAL A 118 9.56 0.09 -15.69
C VAL A 118 8.14 0.54 -15.37
N PHE A 119 7.19 -0.38 -15.24
CA PHE A 119 5.84 -0.07 -14.83
C PHE A 119 5.82 0.53 -13.42
N LEU A 120 6.52 -0.10 -12.47
CA LEU A 120 6.56 0.34 -11.08
C LEU A 120 7.10 1.76 -10.94
N LEU A 121 8.19 2.08 -11.64
CA LEU A 121 8.78 3.43 -11.66
C LEU A 121 7.83 4.46 -12.28
N ARG A 122 7.21 4.15 -13.41
CA ARG A 122 6.26 5.04 -14.10
C ARG A 122 5.02 5.30 -13.24
N ALA A 123 4.42 4.24 -12.72
CA ALA A 123 3.22 4.33 -11.90
C ALA A 123 3.49 5.09 -10.60
N ALA A 124 4.59 4.80 -9.90
CA ALA A 124 4.95 5.51 -8.67
C ALA A 124 5.23 6.99 -8.90
N ALA A 125 5.77 7.39 -10.07
CA ALA A 125 5.97 8.81 -10.38
C ALA A 125 4.67 9.61 -10.46
N CYS A 126 3.51 8.96 -10.64
CA CYS A 126 2.22 9.62 -10.69
C CYS A 126 1.70 10.11 -9.33
N ASP A 127 2.26 9.67 -8.21
CA ASP A 127 1.81 10.10 -6.87
C ASP A 127 2.44 11.43 -6.41
N GLY A 128 3.37 11.99 -7.19
CA GLY A 128 4.03 13.26 -6.88
C GLY A 128 5.13 13.19 -5.82
N PHE A 129 5.40 12.02 -5.23
CA PHE A 129 6.50 11.85 -4.29
C PHE A 129 7.82 11.55 -5.02
N PRO A 130 8.96 12.09 -4.55
CA PRO A 130 10.25 11.73 -5.13
C PRO A 130 10.52 10.23 -4.98
N ILE A 131 11.12 9.63 -6.00
CA ILE A 131 11.64 8.26 -5.94
C ILE A 131 13.05 8.34 -5.34
N ASP A 132 13.20 7.81 -4.13
CA ASP A 132 14.46 7.87 -3.39
C ASP A 132 15.51 6.87 -3.91
N VAL A 133 16.72 6.92 -3.35
CA VAL A 133 17.84 6.07 -3.75
C VAL A 133 17.58 4.59 -3.50
N THR A 134 16.88 4.25 -2.42
CA THR A 134 16.51 2.87 -2.08
C THR A 134 15.48 2.33 -3.06
N GLU A 135 14.45 3.12 -3.34
CA GLU A 135 13.39 2.79 -4.30
C GLU A 135 13.95 2.66 -5.71
N ARG A 136 14.86 3.55 -6.12
CA ARG A 136 15.52 3.49 -7.44
C ARG A 136 16.45 2.28 -7.56
N GLY A 137 17.16 1.95 -6.50
CA GLY A 137 18.05 0.78 -6.46
C GLY A 137 17.30 -0.55 -6.38
N THR A 138 16.04 -0.55 -5.91
CA THR A 138 15.17 -1.72 -5.84
C THR A 138 13.74 -1.34 -6.23
N PRO A 139 13.43 -1.23 -7.55
CA PRO A 139 12.12 -0.78 -8.02
C PRO A 139 10.94 -1.60 -7.51
N LEU A 140 11.16 -2.88 -7.16
CA LEU A 140 10.15 -3.73 -6.54
C LEU A 140 9.53 -3.11 -5.28
N LEU A 141 10.26 -2.26 -4.54
CA LEU A 141 9.75 -1.57 -3.35
C LEU A 141 8.61 -0.58 -3.66
N LEU A 142 8.47 -0.17 -4.92
CA LEU A 142 7.45 0.79 -5.38
C LEU A 142 6.08 0.16 -5.62
N HIS A 143 5.91 -1.16 -5.47
CA HIS A 143 4.62 -1.82 -5.74
C HIS A 143 3.44 -1.26 -4.94
N GLY A 144 3.64 -0.87 -3.67
CA GLY A 144 2.60 -0.21 -2.88
C GLY A 144 2.20 1.16 -3.46
N ARG A 145 3.20 1.97 -3.85
CA ARG A 145 2.98 3.27 -4.51
C ARG A 145 2.27 3.11 -5.85
N ALA A 146 2.72 2.17 -6.67
CA ALA A 146 2.09 1.83 -7.94
C ALA A 146 0.63 1.37 -7.75
N ALA A 147 0.37 0.50 -6.77
CA ALA A 147 -0.98 0.03 -6.45
C ALA A 147 -1.90 1.18 -6.03
N ALA A 148 -1.42 2.12 -5.21
CA ALA A 148 -2.17 3.31 -4.84
C ALA A 148 -2.52 4.19 -6.07
N CYS A 149 -1.57 4.40 -6.99
CA CYS A 149 -1.83 5.14 -8.23
C CYS A 149 -2.87 4.43 -9.10
N VAL A 150 -2.78 3.10 -9.23
CA VAL A 150 -3.76 2.31 -9.99
C VAL A 150 -5.15 2.39 -9.36
N LEU A 151 -5.26 2.29 -8.03
CA LEU A 151 -6.54 2.48 -7.31
C LEU A 151 -7.14 3.85 -7.60
N ALA A 152 -6.35 4.92 -7.52
CA ALA A 152 -6.83 6.27 -7.74
C ALA A 152 -7.29 6.50 -9.18
N GLN A 153 -6.48 6.08 -10.16
CA GLN A 153 -6.71 6.43 -11.57
C GLN A 153 -7.68 5.46 -12.27
N GLU A 154 -7.56 4.16 -12.03
CA GLU A 154 -8.32 3.13 -12.76
C GLU A 154 -9.60 2.70 -12.03
N PHE A 155 -9.59 2.78 -10.70
CA PHE A 155 -10.74 2.42 -9.86
C PHE A 155 -11.50 3.64 -9.35
N GLY A 156 -10.97 4.86 -9.56
CA GLY A 156 -11.61 6.11 -9.16
C GLY A 156 -11.64 6.33 -7.65
N VAL A 157 -10.76 5.66 -6.90
CA VAL A 157 -10.69 5.77 -5.45
C VAL A 157 -10.17 7.15 -5.05
N GLN A 158 -10.91 7.84 -4.19
CA GLN A 158 -10.54 9.16 -3.64
C GLN A 158 -10.29 9.13 -2.12
N ASP A 159 -10.48 7.97 -1.49
CA ASP A 159 -10.22 7.79 -0.06
C ASP A 159 -8.71 7.78 0.20
N GLU A 160 -8.17 8.92 0.64
CA GLU A 160 -6.75 9.06 0.97
C GLU A 160 -6.30 8.20 2.15
N VAL A 161 -7.19 7.79 3.06
CA VAL A 161 -6.84 6.85 4.14
C VAL A 161 -6.52 5.48 3.55
N LEU A 162 -7.37 5.00 2.64
CA LEU A 162 -7.16 3.75 1.91
C LEU A 162 -5.92 3.83 0.99
N LEU A 163 -5.81 4.90 0.19
CA LEU A 163 -4.68 5.10 -0.73
C LEU A 163 -3.35 5.20 0.02
N SER A 164 -3.30 5.97 1.11
CA SER A 164 -2.09 6.12 1.94
C SER A 164 -1.66 4.79 2.57
N ALA A 165 -2.61 3.99 3.06
CA ALA A 165 -2.31 2.69 3.62
C ALA A 165 -1.67 1.75 2.59
N VAL A 166 -2.26 1.65 1.39
CA VAL A 166 -1.72 0.84 0.29
C VAL A 166 -0.36 1.37 -0.18
N ARG A 167 -0.22 2.70 -0.33
CA ARG A 167 0.99 3.38 -0.77
C ARG A 167 2.19 3.04 0.11
N TRP A 168 2.01 3.08 1.42
CA TRP A 168 3.10 2.96 2.39
C TRP A 168 3.21 1.59 3.06
N HIS A 169 2.40 0.60 2.69
CA HIS A 169 2.39 -0.73 3.34
C HIS A 169 3.76 -1.43 3.36
N THR A 170 4.64 -1.15 2.40
CA THR A 170 5.96 -1.79 2.33
C THR A 170 6.89 -1.31 3.44
N PHE A 171 6.89 -0.01 3.76
CA PHE A 171 7.81 0.61 4.72
C PHE A 171 7.16 1.01 6.04
N GLY A 172 5.84 1.20 6.04
CA GLY A 172 5.13 1.97 7.04
C GLY A 172 5.33 3.48 6.90
N CYS A 173 4.56 4.24 7.68
CA CYS A 173 4.75 5.67 7.86
C CYS A 173 4.47 6.08 9.31
N GLU A 174 4.89 7.30 9.68
CA GLU A 174 4.75 7.86 11.03
C GLU A 174 3.27 7.97 11.41
N ASP A 175 2.48 8.59 10.53
CA ASP A 175 1.04 8.83 10.71
C ASP A 175 0.18 7.77 9.99
N PHE A 176 0.44 6.49 10.27
CA PHE A 176 -0.15 5.42 9.45
C PHE A 176 -1.66 5.22 9.63
N GLY A 177 -2.23 5.83 10.66
CA GLY A 177 -3.62 5.63 11.03
C GLY A 177 -3.93 4.18 11.41
N VAL A 178 -5.21 3.91 11.70
CA VAL A 178 -5.65 2.56 12.11
C VAL A 178 -5.60 1.58 10.93
N LEU A 179 -6.08 2.00 9.76
CA LEU A 179 -6.12 1.16 8.56
C LEU A 179 -4.71 0.73 8.13
N GLY A 180 -3.76 1.67 8.05
CA GLY A 180 -2.39 1.37 7.68
C GLY A 180 -1.68 0.44 8.67
N LYS A 181 -1.87 0.64 9.98
CA LYS A 181 -1.36 -0.28 11.01
C LYS A 181 -1.90 -1.70 10.82
N ILE A 182 -3.21 -1.84 10.60
CA ILE A 182 -3.83 -3.16 10.36
C ILE A 182 -3.25 -3.80 9.10
N LEU A 183 -3.18 -3.07 7.99
CA LEU A 183 -2.66 -3.59 6.73
C LEU A 183 -1.19 -4.05 6.88
N PHE A 184 -0.36 -3.22 7.51
CA PHE A 184 1.05 -3.53 7.75
C PHE A 184 1.23 -4.77 8.62
N ILE A 185 0.48 -4.88 9.72
CA ILE A 185 0.49 -6.06 10.57
C ILE A 185 0.07 -7.28 9.75
N SER A 186 -1.08 -7.21 9.08
CA SER A 186 -1.64 -8.31 8.31
C SER A 186 -0.69 -8.85 7.24
N ASP A 187 -0.06 -7.97 6.43
CA ASP A 187 0.91 -8.40 5.40
C ASP A 187 2.08 -9.20 6.00
N LYS A 188 2.57 -8.79 7.17
CA LYS A 188 3.72 -9.43 7.81
C LYS A 188 3.36 -10.71 8.55
N ILE A 189 2.17 -10.80 9.15
CA ILE A 189 1.84 -11.88 10.09
C ILE A 189 0.64 -12.75 9.69
N GLU A 190 0.11 -12.62 8.48
CA GLU A 190 -0.97 -13.50 7.97
C GLU A 190 -0.67 -15.00 8.20
N PRO A 191 -1.70 -15.86 8.36
CA PRO A 191 -1.54 -17.23 8.89
C PRO A 191 -0.49 -18.12 8.21
N ALA A 192 -0.24 -17.97 6.91
CA ALA A 192 0.76 -18.76 6.19
C ALA A 192 2.20 -18.28 6.38
N ARG A 193 2.42 -17.11 7.02
CA ARG A 193 3.75 -16.67 7.47
C ARG A 193 4.20 -17.50 8.67
N ALA A 194 4.82 -18.65 8.43
CA ALA A 194 5.27 -19.56 9.48
C ALA A 194 6.19 -18.89 10.51
N TRP A 195 7.09 -18.00 10.05
CA TRP A 195 8.02 -17.25 10.91
C TRP A 195 7.33 -16.29 11.90
N ALA A 196 6.08 -15.91 11.63
CA ALA A 196 5.33 -14.93 12.42
C ALA A 196 4.41 -15.57 13.48
N ALA A 197 4.51 -16.89 13.72
CA ALA A 197 3.64 -17.58 14.68
C ALA A 197 3.70 -16.97 16.10
N SER A 198 4.89 -16.59 16.58
CA SER A 198 5.05 -15.94 17.88
C SER A 198 4.45 -14.53 17.93
N LEU A 199 4.50 -13.80 16.80
CA LEU A 199 3.87 -12.48 16.68
C LEU A 199 2.35 -12.60 16.64
N ARG A 200 1.81 -13.60 15.92
CA ARG A 200 0.36 -13.89 15.92
C ARG A 200 -0.15 -14.25 17.32
N GLY A 201 0.63 -14.99 18.11
CA GLY A 201 0.27 -15.30 19.50
C GLY A 201 0.09 -14.06 20.38
N ALA A 202 0.70 -12.93 20.02
CA ALA A 202 0.59 -11.67 20.76
C ALA A 202 -0.66 -10.84 20.40
N VAL A 203 -1.42 -11.20 19.35
CA VAL A 203 -2.66 -10.52 18.94
C VAL A 203 -3.72 -10.55 20.04
N SER A 204 -3.75 -11.61 20.84
CA SER A 204 -4.71 -11.76 21.93
C SER A 204 -4.35 -10.93 23.17
N THR A 205 -3.12 -10.45 23.32
CA THR A 205 -2.65 -9.80 24.55
C THR A 205 -2.23 -8.34 24.36
N LEU A 206 -1.73 -7.98 23.18
CA LEU A 206 -1.23 -6.63 22.91
C LEU A 206 -2.31 -5.72 22.34
N THR A 207 -2.21 -4.42 22.65
CA THR A 207 -2.93 -3.37 21.93
C THR A 207 -2.47 -3.29 20.47
N LEU A 208 -3.26 -2.67 19.60
CA LEU A 208 -2.91 -2.51 18.18
C LEU A 208 -1.55 -1.83 18.00
N ASP A 209 -1.28 -0.77 18.76
CA ASP A 209 -0.02 -0.02 18.67
C ASP A 209 1.18 -0.82 19.20
N ALA A 210 0.99 -1.57 20.29
CA ALA A 210 2.03 -2.45 20.80
C ALA A 210 2.33 -3.61 19.84
N LEU A 211 1.30 -4.17 19.20
CA LEU A 211 1.46 -5.18 18.16
C LEU A 211 2.17 -4.61 16.93
N ALA A 212 1.75 -3.42 16.46
CA ALA A 212 2.39 -2.72 15.35
C ALA A 212 3.87 -2.51 15.63
N ALA A 213 4.23 -2.01 16.82
CA ALA A 213 5.61 -1.77 17.20
C ALA A 213 6.43 -3.07 17.16
N LYS A 214 5.88 -4.17 17.72
CA LYS A 214 6.55 -5.47 17.71
C LYS A 214 6.80 -6.00 16.29
N VAL A 215 5.83 -5.81 15.38
CA VAL A 215 5.96 -6.22 13.97
C VAL A 215 6.97 -5.34 13.22
N VAL A 216 6.99 -4.02 13.47
CA VAL A 216 7.98 -3.10 12.89
C VAL A 216 9.38 -3.45 13.38
N SER A 217 9.58 -3.66 14.69
CA SER A 217 10.86 -4.10 15.26
C SER A 217 11.34 -5.42 14.64
N ALA A 218 10.45 -6.40 14.47
CA ALA A 218 10.80 -7.66 13.80
C ALA A 218 11.20 -7.45 12.33
N SER A 219 10.58 -6.49 11.63
CA SER A 219 10.91 -6.14 10.25
C SER A 219 12.28 -5.47 10.14
N ILE A 220 12.63 -4.59 11.08
CA ILE A 220 13.96 -3.96 11.20
C ILE A 220 15.03 -5.01 11.44
N VAL A 221 14.84 -5.89 12.44
CA VAL A 221 15.78 -6.98 12.74
C VAL A 221 15.96 -7.91 11.54
N CYS A 222 14.89 -8.17 10.78
CA CYS A 222 14.97 -8.95 9.55
C CYS A 222 15.81 -8.27 8.46
N ALA A 223 15.67 -6.95 8.28
CA ALA A 223 16.47 -6.17 7.35
C ALA A 223 17.96 -6.18 7.75
N GLU A 224 18.27 -5.99 9.03
CA GLU A 224 19.64 -6.01 9.54
C GLU A 224 20.30 -7.38 9.38
N ARG A 225 19.57 -8.47 9.63
CA ARG A 225 20.05 -9.85 9.38
C ARG A 225 20.37 -10.10 7.92
N LYS A 226 19.66 -9.44 7.00
CA LYS A 226 19.93 -9.49 5.55
C LYS A 226 21.02 -8.50 5.11
N ARG A 227 21.65 -7.79 6.05
CA ARG A 227 22.65 -6.73 5.81
C ARG A 227 22.12 -5.60 4.92
N THR A 228 20.82 -5.34 4.99
CA THR A 228 20.17 -4.21 4.32
C THR A 228 19.85 -3.13 5.36
N THR A 229 20.03 -1.86 4.99
CA THR A 229 19.68 -0.76 5.89
C THR A 229 18.15 -0.62 5.98
N PRO A 230 17.55 -0.63 7.18
CA PRO A 230 16.12 -0.37 7.34
C PRO A 230 15.76 0.99 6.73
N HIS A 231 14.62 1.04 6.04
CA HIS A 231 14.19 2.28 5.41
C HIS A 231 13.90 3.36 6.48
N PRO A 232 14.27 4.64 6.28
CA PRO A 232 14.06 5.69 7.27
C PRO A 232 12.60 5.82 7.74
N ARG A 233 11.62 5.56 6.84
CA ARG A 233 10.19 5.55 7.19
C ARG A 233 9.82 4.45 8.20
N THR A 234 10.43 3.26 8.08
CA THR A 234 10.21 2.16 9.02
C THR A 234 10.72 2.52 10.42
N CYS A 235 11.89 3.14 10.49
CA CYS A 235 12.44 3.64 11.76
C CYS A 235 11.58 4.77 12.34
N ALA A 236 11.06 5.68 11.52
CA ALA A 236 10.16 6.74 11.96
C ALA A 236 8.85 6.17 12.52
N MET A 237 8.24 5.18 11.87
CA MET A 237 7.06 4.49 12.37
C MET A 237 7.30 3.87 13.76
N LEU A 238 8.44 3.22 13.98
CA LEU A 238 8.74 2.65 15.31
C LEU A 238 8.85 3.73 16.39
N ARG A 239 9.52 4.84 16.08
CA ARG A 239 9.68 5.97 17.01
C ARG A 239 8.33 6.60 17.36
N ALA A 240 7.45 6.80 16.38
CA ALA A 240 6.11 7.34 16.63
C ALA A 240 5.22 6.41 17.47
N LEU A 241 5.47 5.10 17.44
CA LEU A 241 4.82 4.15 18.35
C LEU A 241 5.40 4.18 19.78
N GLY A 242 6.33 5.10 20.07
CA GLY A 242 6.92 5.31 21.39
C GLY A 242 7.85 4.18 21.83
N LYS A 243 8.48 3.48 20.87
CA LYS A 243 9.42 2.38 21.13
C LYS A 243 10.80 2.67 20.54
N ASP A 244 11.83 2.29 21.28
CA ASP A 244 13.22 2.52 20.91
C ASP A 244 13.72 1.43 19.96
N VAL A 245 14.53 1.80 18.97
CA VAL A 245 15.08 0.86 17.97
C VAL A 245 16.07 -0.12 18.64
N SER A 246 16.66 0.29 19.77
CA SER A 246 17.78 -0.40 20.43
C SER A 246 17.38 -1.48 21.45
N GLN A 247 16.09 -1.72 21.69
CA GLN A 247 15.67 -2.80 22.59
C GLN A 247 15.14 -4.00 21.80
N PRO A 248 15.89 -5.11 21.69
CA PRO A 248 15.32 -6.35 21.20
C PRO A 248 14.26 -6.84 22.21
N ALA A 249 13.14 -7.32 21.66
CA ALA A 249 12.04 -7.91 22.43
C ALA A 249 12.44 -9.20 23.14
#